data_AF-A0A6M3IQ50-F1
#
_entry.id   AF-A0A6M3IQ50-F1
#
_cell.length_a   1.000
_cell.length_b   1.000
_cell.length_c   1.000
_cell.angle_alpha   90.00
_cell.angle_beta   90.00
_cell.angle_gamma   90.00
#
_symmetry.space_group_name_H-M   'P 1'
#
loop_
_entity.id
_entity.type
_entity.pdbx_description
1 polymer ?
#
loop_
_entity_poly.entity_id
_entity_poly.type
_entity_poly.pdbx_seq_one_letter_code
_entity_poly.pdbx_strand_id
1 'polypeptide(L)'
;MGFNGTPEGFAHCETCPRDGMPTGQHPELCRAVHAEQNAIINASRLGVSTEGATLYVTGKPCILCTKMLINAGVDIVNYTNKVMRLEVLLKEYLEGLK
;
A
#
# COMPACT_ATOMS: atom_id res chain seq x y z
N MET A 1 9.33 -4.57 -6.60
CA MET A 1 8.45 -5.63 -6.05
C MET A 1 8.36 -5.48 -4.53
N GLY A 2 7.25 -5.90 -3.91
CA GLY A 2 7.07 -5.87 -2.46
C GLY A 2 6.03 -6.89 -1.98
N PHE A 3 6.15 -7.30 -0.73
CA PHE A 3 5.22 -8.20 -0.02
C PHE A 3 4.95 -7.63 1.37
N ASN A 4 3.85 -8.04 2.00
CA ASN A 4 3.55 -7.62 3.37
C ASN A 4 4.44 -8.37 4.37
N GLY A 5 5.08 -7.65 5.28
CA GLY A 5 5.98 -8.25 6.27
C GLY A 5 6.49 -7.24 7.29
N THR A 6 7.05 -7.73 8.39
CA THR A 6 7.75 -6.87 9.35
C THR A 6 8.96 -6.20 8.69
N PRO A 7 9.43 -5.04 9.21
CA PRO A 7 10.62 -4.39 8.69
C PRO A 7 11.83 -5.33 8.64
N GLU A 8 12.73 -5.07 7.69
CA GLU A 8 13.95 -5.85 7.51
C GLU A 8 14.76 -5.92 8.82
N GLY A 9 15.14 -7.14 9.22
CA GLY A 9 15.87 -7.39 10.47
C GLY A 9 15.00 -7.58 11.72
N PHE A 10 13.67 -7.48 11.62
CA PHE A 10 12.76 -7.71 12.75
C PHE A 10 12.00 -9.03 12.61
N ALA A 11 11.81 -9.71 13.74
CA ALA A 11 11.03 -10.95 13.82
C ALA A 11 9.60 -10.75 13.30
N HIS A 12 9.11 -11.73 12.53
CA HIS A 12 7.72 -11.74 12.08
C HIS A 12 6.76 -11.82 13.27
N CYS A 13 5.58 -11.23 13.11
CA CYS A 13 4.54 -11.34 14.12
C CYS A 13 3.94 -12.76 14.13
N GLU A 14 3.88 -13.39 15.30
CA GLU A 14 3.09 -14.62 15.49
C GLU A 14 1.59 -14.30 15.51
N THR A 15 1.23 -13.17 16.11
CA THR A 15 -0.13 -12.61 16.12
C THR A 15 -0.12 -11.14 15.75
N CYS A 16 -1.11 -10.73 14.95
CA CYS A 16 -1.28 -9.33 14.57
C CYS A 16 -2.03 -8.58 15.67
N PRO A 17 -1.52 -7.45 16.19
CA PRO A 17 -2.27 -6.63 17.15
C PRO A 17 -3.60 -6.09 16.61
N ARG A 18 -3.79 -6.12 15.28
CA ARG A 18 -5.05 -5.78 14.62
C ARG A 18 -5.95 -6.99 14.34
N ASP A 19 -5.62 -8.17 14.83
CA ASP A 19 -6.48 -9.32 14.61
C ASP A 19 -7.87 -9.06 15.21
N GLY A 20 -8.91 -9.34 14.42
CA GLY A 20 -10.30 -8.98 14.74
C GLY A 20 -10.70 -7.51 14.55
N MET A 21 -9.81 -6.61 14.11
CA MET A 21 -10.16 -5.21 13.82
C MET A 21 -10.69 -5.02 12.40
N PRO A 22 -11.56 -4.01 12.16
CA PRO A 22 -12.03 -3.69 10.81
C PRO A 22 -10.88 -3.35 9.85
N THR A 23 -11.04 -3.75 8.59
CA THR A 23 -10.08 -3.41 7.53
C THR A 23 -9.97 -1.89 7.38
N GLY A 24 -8.74 -1.40 7.23
CA GLY A 24 -8.47 0.04 7.07
C GLY A 24 -8.44 0.87 8.36
N GLN A 25 -8.78 0.28 9.52
CA GLN A 25 -8.68 0.95 10.82
C GLN A 25 -7.38 0.62 11.55
N HIS A 26 -6.90 1.56 12.34
CA HIS A 26 -5.70 1.44 13.17
C HIS A 26 -4.45 0.85 12.49
N PRO A 27 -4.11 1.26 11.25
CA PRO A 27 -2.95 0.70 10.53
C PRO A 27 -1.63 0.86 11.30
N GLU A 28 -1.51 1.86 12.18
CA GLU A 28 -0.38 2.12 13.07
C GLU A 28 -0.10 0.99 14.08
N LEU A 29 -1.11 0.18 14.42
CA LEU A 29 -0.95 -0.96 15.34
C LEU A 29 -0.36 -2.19 14.63
N CYS A 30 -0.43 -2.21 13.29
CA CYS A 30 0.15 -3.29 12.51
C CYS A 30 1.67 -3.12 12.45
N ARG A 31 2.41 -4.16 12.85
CA ARG A 31 3.88 -4.20 12.71
C ARG A 31 4.34 -4.44 11.27
N ALA A 32 3.46 -4.94 10.41
CA ALA A 32 3.79 -5.24 9.04
C ALA A 32 3.73 -3.98 8.17
N VAL A 33 4.77 -3.81 7.36
CA VAL A 33 4.80 -2.90 6.21
C VAL A 33 4.01 -3.58 5.09
N HIS A 34 3.13 -2.82 4.43
CA HIS A 34 2.32 -3.33 3.33
C HIS A 34 3.15 -3.61 2.07
N ALA A 35 2.63 -4.46 1.19
CA ALA A 35 3.32 -4.84 -0.05
C ALA A 35 3.60 -3.62 -0.96
N GLU A 36 2.67 -2.68 -1.02
CA GLU A 36 2.75 -1.43 -1.78
C GLU A 36 3.85 -0.52 -1.25
N GLN A 37 3.95 -0.41 0.08
CA GLN A 37 5.00 0.37 0.75
C GLN A 37 6.37 -0.26 0.48
N ASN A 38 6.48 -1.58 0.64
CA ASN A 38 7.72 -2.30 0.33
C ASN A 38 8.09 -2.22 -1.15
N ALA A 39 7.11 -2.13 -2.06
CA ALA A 39 7.38 -1.92 -3.48
C ALA A 39 8.04 -0.56 -3.75
N ILE A 40 7.54 0.52 -3.13
CA ILE A 40 8.13 1.85 -3.20
C ILE A 40 9.54 1.86 -2.58
N ILE A 41 9.69 1.29 -1.38
CA ILE A 41 10.98 1.22 -0.67
C ILE A 41 12.01 0.48 -1.52
N ASN A 42 11.65 -0.67 -2.09
CA ASN A 42 12.56 -1.44 -2.93
C ASN A 42 12.91 -0.72 -4.23
N ALA A 43 11.97 -0.03 -4.88
CA ALA A 43 12.27 0.78 -6.05
C ALA A 43 13.30 1.88 -5.71
N SER A 44 13.08 2.59 -4.59
CA SER A 44 14.01 3.61 -4.09
C SER A 44 15.40 3.04 -3.77
N ARG A 45 15.49 1.91 -3.05
CA ARG A 45 16.77 1.25 -2.74
C ARG A 45 17.55 0.83 -3.98
N LEU A 46 16.85 0.46 -5.04
CA LEU A 46 17.46 0.06 -6.32
C LEU A 46 17.73 1.24 -7.26
N GLY A 47 17.38 2.47 -6.87
CA GLY A 47 17.54 3.65 -7.72
C GLY A 47 16.61 3.65 -8.94
N VAL A 48 15.46 2.97 -8.85
CA VAL A 48 14.48 2.87 -9.94
C VAL A 48 13.37 3.90 -9.72
N SER A 49 13.16 4.77 -10.70
CA SER A 49 12.04 5.73 -10.68
C SER A 49 10.70 5.01 -10.80
N THR A 50 9.72 5.48 -10.03
CA THR A 50 8.32 5.05 -10.08
C THR A 50 7.40 6.07 -10.75
N GLU A 51 7.96 7.15 -11.31
CA GLU A 51 7.20 8.19 -12.02
C GLU A 51 6.46 7.62 -13.23
N GLY A 52 5.16 7.86 -13.32
CA GLY A 52 4.27 7.34 -14.36
C GLY A 52 4.05 5.83 -14.31
N ALA A 53 4.47 5.15 -13.24
CA ALA A 53 4.38 3.68 -13.17
C ALA A 53 2.94 3.17 -12.99
N THR A 54 2.73 1.92 -13.37
CA THR A 54 1.54 1.13 -13.02
C THR A 54 1.89 0.11 -11.94
N LEU A 55 1.20 0.15 -10.81
CA LEU A 55 1.32 -0.85 -9.76
C LEU A 55 0.35 -2.03 -10.02
N TYR A 56 0.86 -3.25 -9.92
CA TYR A 56 0.05 -4.47 -9.86
C TYR A 56 0.09 -5.03 -8.44
N VAL A 57 -1.07 -5.23 -7.82
CA VAL A 57 -1.19 -5.70 -6.44
C VAL A 57 -2.39 -6.61 -6.28
N THR A 58 -2.32 -7.56 -5.36
CA THR A 58 -3.35 -8.60 -5.19
C THR A 58 -4.65 -8.07 -4.56
N GLY A 59 -4.55 -7.08 -3.67
CA GLY A 59 -5.68 -6.46 -2.97
C GLY A 59 -5.77 -4.94 -3.20
N LYS A 60 -6.95 -4.37 -2.92
CA LYS A 60 -7.17 -2.90 -2.98
C LYS A 60 -6.20 -2.20 -2.01
N PRO A 61 -5.36 -1.25 -2.47
CA PRO A 61 -4.45 -0.54 -1.59
C PRO A 61 -5.18 0.25 -0.51
N CYS A 62 -4.69 0.23 0.73
CA CYS A 62 -5.30 1.06 1.77
C CYS A 62 -5.10 2.57 1.50
N ILE A 63 -5.83 3.43 2.22
CA ILE A 63 -5.73 4.89 2.03
C ILE A 63 -4.29 5.43 2.23
N LEU A 64 -3.54 4.85 3.18
CA LEU A 64 -2.14 5.24 3.41
C LEU A 64 -1.25 4.85 2.23
N CYS A 65 -1.36 3.60 1.75
CA CYS A 65 -0.62 3.13 0.58
C CYS A 65 -0.97 3.96 -0.67
N THR A 66 -2.25 4.27 -0.87
CA THR A 66 -2.73 5.10 -1.98
C THR A 66 -2.04 6.47 -1.97
N LYS A 67 -2.02 7.16 -0.83
CA LYS A 67 -1.33 8.46 -0.68
C LYS A 67 0.17 8.36 -0.96
N MET A 68 0.82 7.30 -0.46
CA MET A 68 2.26 7.07 -0.70
C MET A 68 2.56 6.79 -2.17
N LEU A 69 1.73 6.00 -2.85
CA LEU A 69 1.89 5.68 -4.27
C LEU A 69 1.77 6.92 -5.15
N ILE A 70 0.80 7.80 -4.87
CA ILE A 70 0.66 9.09 -5.56
C ILE A 70 1.92 9.93 -5.37
N ASN A 71 2.42 10.06 -4.14
CA ASN A 71 3.64 10.83 -3.87
C ASN A 71 4.91 10.18 -4.47
N ALA A 72 4.89 8.88 -4.73
CA ALA A 72 5.95 8.17 -5.43
C ALA A 72 5.84 8.29 -6.96
N GLY A 73 4.86 9.03 -7.48
CA GLY A 73 4.67 9.24 -8.92
C GLY A 73 3.98 8.06 -9.63
N VAL A 74 3.41 7.10 -8.91
CA VAL A 74 2.61 6.02 -9.52
C VAL A 74 1.27 6.59 -9.97
N ASP A 75 0.85 6.27 -11.19
CA ASP A 75 -0.38 6.84 -11.79
C ASP A 75 -1.56 5.86 -11.76
N ILE A 76 -1.29 4.58 -12.02
CA ILE A 76 -2.31 3.54 -12.19
C ILE A 76 -2.07 2.43 -11.19
N VAL A 77 -3.15 1.88 -10.64
CA VAL A 77 -3.14 0.62 -9.90
C VAL A 77 -4.07 -0.40 -10.53
N ASN A 78 -3.57 -1.63 -10.64
CA ASN A 78 -4.34 -2.82 -10.99
C ASN A 78 -4.47 -3.73 -9.76
N TYR A 79 -5.69 -3.97 -9.31
CA TYR A 79 -6.00 -4.90 -8.22
C TYR A 79 -7.30 -5.64 -8.49
N THR A 80 -7.36 -6.95 -8.22
CA THR A 80 -8.60 -7.74 -8.29
C THR A 80 -9.40 -7.52 -9.60
N ASN A 81 -8.72 -7.54 -10.75
CA ASN A 81 -9.28 -7.28 -12.08
C ASN A 81 -9.88 -5.87 -12.28
N LYS A 82 -9.54 -4.90 -11.42
CA LYS A 82 -9.88 -3.49 -11.57
C LYS A 82 -8.62 -2.69 -11.87
N VAL A 83 -8.70 -1.83 -12.88
CA VAL A 83 -7.65 -0.87 -13.22
C VAL A 83 -8.18 0.52 -12.91
N MET A 84 -7.45 1.27 -12.09
CA MET A 84 -7.88 2.59 -11.62
C MET A 84 -6.72 3.57 -11.60
N ARG A 85 -7.01 4.83 -11.91
CA ARG A 85 -6.11 5.95 -11.61
C ARG A 85 -6.08 6.18 -10.10
N LEU A 86 -4.89 6.38 -9.54
CA LEU A 86 -4.73 6.50 -8.08
C LEU A 86 -5.47 7.71 -7.50
N GLU A 87 -5.57 8.82 -8.25
CA GLU A 87 -6.36 9.98 -7.84
C GLU A 87 -7.86 9.67 -7.69
N VAL A 88 -8.41 8.82 -8.57
CA VAL A 88 -9.82 8.38 -8.50
C VAL A 88 -10.01 7.51 -7.27
N LEU A 89 -9.09 6.57 -7.05
CA LEU A 89 -9.10 5.72 -5.85
C LEU A 89 -9.02 6.55 -4.56
N LEU A 90 -8.20 7.60 -4.51
CA LEU A 90 -8.12 8.48 -3.35
C LEU A 90 -9.43 9.24 -3.13
N LYS A 91 -10.09 9.73 -4.19
CA LYS A 91 -11.40 10.39 -4.08
C LYS A 91 -12.47 9.46 -3.51
N GLU A 92 -12.52 8.20 -3.95
CA GLU A 92 -13.45 7.21 -3.37
C GLU A 92 -13.27 7.07 -1.86
N TYR A 93 -12.02 7.05 -1.38
CA TYR A 93 -11.74 6.98 0.05
C TYR A 93 -12.22 8.24 0.79
N LEU A 94 -11.99 9.43 0.23
CA LEU A 94 -12.34 10.70 0.87
C LEU A 94 -13.85 10.96 0.86
N GLU A 95 -14.56 10.52 -0.18
CA GLU A 95 -16.02 10.63 -0.24
C GLU A 95 -16.71 9.70 0.77
N GLY A 96 -16.16 8.50 1.01
CA GLY A 96 -16.66 7.58 2.03
C GLY A 96 -16.37 7.97 3.49
N LEU A 97 -15.65 9.07 3.72
CA LEU A 97 -15.40 9.64 5.05
C LEU A 97 -16.40 10.75 5.43
N LYS A 98 -17.30 11.13 4.51
CA LYS A 98 -18.41 12.07 4.78
C LYS A 98 -19.62 11.31 5.31
#